data_AF-A0A7Y5WYA8-F1
#
_entry.id   AF-A0A7Y5WYA8-F1
#
_cell.length_a   1.000
_cell.length_b   1.000
_cell.length_c   1.000
_cell.angle_alpha   90.00
_cell.angle_beta   90.00
_cell.angle_gamma   90.00
#
_symmetry.space_group_name_H-M   'P 1'
#
loop_
_entity.id
_entity.type
_entity.pdbx_description
1 polymer ?
#
loop_
_entity_poly.entity_id
_entity_poly.type
_entity_poly.pdbx_seq_one_letter_code
_entity_poly.pdbx_strand_id
1 'polypeptide(L)'
;MDGNEETVRGSKRIWGAAALALIAAVLLALAGGASAYPPGSPEAQLGTTRTELIALRGSLTTPSARLWLSRSVASLGWSIDADCWASEGQWPDGLSAGRCWQGIRVALHRLAAADASGELAAKAHPQILEIVNMVKGLAETASSMASSFRFLQDPGGFARWWSIQHDIDLGDRHLLLDARWAFNDYLRAWGRWGNTSLDYPPIATAFGAETVQPKVDSNPAGSAEAFQVGATGSALSRINIYVDPGSTATSLVAGIYADGEGGPGQLLAQASTPLAQGGGDWNTVHVPKTALTPGATYWIAILTPDGGGTLRFRDRCCRGGGTSLTAMSLETHLTVLPATWSTGRQFKDGPLTVFGTD
;
A
#
# COMPACT_ATOMS: atom_id res chain seq x y z
N MET A 1 -55.71 29.86 29.28
CA MET A 1 -55.10 28.74 30.04
C MET A 1 -54.27 27.95 29.02
N ASP A 2 -53.07 28.42 28.69
CA ASP A 2 -52.17 27.75 27.73
C ASP A 2 -50.73 28.05 28.14
N GLY A 3 -50.19 27.27 29.08
CA GLY A 3 -48.84 27.54 29.61
C GLY A 3 -48.10 26.35 30.21
N ASN A 4 -48.60 25.12 30.09
CA ASN A 4 -48.01 23.97 30.80
C ASN A 4 -47.59 22.78 29.91
N GLU A 5 -47.71 22.84 28.58
CA GLU A 5 -47.33 21.71 27.71
C GLU A 5 -45.88 21.75 27.18
N GLU A 6 -45.18 22.90 27.20
CA GLU A 6 -43.80 22.98 26.70
C GLU A 6 -42.76 22.42 27.69
N THR A 7 -43.00 22.52 29.00
CA THR A 7 -42.01 22.16 30.02
C THR A 7 -41.81 20.65 30.17
N VAL A 8 -42.85 19.85 29.87
CA VAL A 8 -42.79 18.37 29.96
C VAL A 8 -42.08 17.73 28.77
N ARG A 9 -42.06 18.40 27.61
CA ARG A 9 -41.41 17.90 26.39
C ARG A 9 -39.89 18.12 26.40
N GLY A 10 -39.42 19.16 27.11
CA GLY A 10 -38.00 19.45 27.33
C GLY A 10 -37.31 18.44 28.25
N SER A 11 -37.95 18.04 29.36
CA SER A 11 -37.33 17.11 30.32
C SER A 11 -37.14 15.70 29.74
N LYS A 12 -38.11 15.17 28.99
CA LYS A 12 -38.00 13.84 28.35
C LYS A 12 -36.86 13.75 27.32
N ARG A 13 -36.55 14.85 26.62
CA ARG A 13 -35.42 14.91 25.68
C ARG A 13 -34.06 14.92 26.37
N ILE A 14 -33.95 15.58 27.51
CA ILE A 14 -32.71 15.68 28.28
C ILE A 14 -32.39 14.34 28.95
N TRP A 15 -33.40 13.65 29.51
CA TRP A 15 -33.23 12.31 30.08
C TRP A 15 -32.93 11.25 29.01
N GLY A 16 -33.50 11.36 27.82
CA GLY A 16 -33.19 10.46 26.70
C GLY A 16 -31.75 10.62 26.18
N ALA A 17 -31.25 11.86 26.08
CA ALA A 17 -29.87 12.12 25.66
C ALA A 17 -28.84 11.69 26.72
N ALA A 18 -29.13 11.90 28.01
CA ALA A 18 -28.27 11.46 29.11
C ALA A 18 -28.23 9.93 29.23
N ALA A 19 -29.36 9.24 29.03
CA ALA A 19 -29.41 7.78 29.03
C ALA A 19 -28.69 7.18 27.80
N LEU A 20 -28.83 7.77 26.62
CA LEU A 20 -28.07 7.38 25.42
C LEU A 20 -26.56 7.63 25.57
N ALA A 21 -26.16 8.73 26.21
CA ALA A 21 -24.76 9.02 26.50
C ALA A 21 -24.19 8.06 27.56
N LEU A 22 -24.96 7.68 28.58
CA LEU A 22 -24.56 6.67 29.55
C LEU A 22 -24.46 5.27 28.93
N ILE A 23 -25.40 4.90 28.04
CA ILE A 23 -25.35 3.63 27.31
C ILE A 23 -24.16 3.61 26.34
N ALA A 24 -23.87 4.72 25.65
CA ALA A 24 -22.67 4.84 24.80
C ALA A 24 -21.37 4.79 25.62
N ALA A 25 -21.33 5.42 26.81
CA ALA A 25 -20.16 5.37 27.70
C ALA A 25 -19.96 3.99 28.35
N VAL A 26 -21.05 3.28 28.68
CA VAL A 26 -21.00 1.90 29.19
C VAL A 26 -20.65 0.91 28.07
N LEU A 27 -21.12 1.13 26.83
CA LEU A 27 -20.68 0.37 25.66
C LEU A 27 -19.21 0.67 25.31
N LEU A 28 -18.71 1.90 25.50
CA LEU A 28 -17.28 2.22 25.36
C LEU A 28 -16.43 1.64 26.50
N ALA A 29 -16.94 1.56 27.73
CA ALA A 29 -16.23 0.98 28.87
C ALA A 29 -16.23 -0.57 28.86
N LEU A 30 -17.24 -1.20 28.24
CA LEU A 30 -17.29 -2.65 28.00
C LEU A 30 -16.62 -3.06 26.68
N ALA A 31 -16.21 -2.10 25.84
CA ALA A 31 -15.35 -2.33 24.68
C ALA A 31 -13.86 -2.39 25.05
N GLY A 32 -13.51 -2.35 26.33
CA GLY A 32 -12.24 -2.89 26.84
C GLY A 32 -12.24 -4.42 26.74
N GLY A 33 -12.52 -4.96 25.55
CA GLY A 33 -12.38 -6.37 25.28
C GLY A 33 -10.91 -6.74 25.44
N ALA A 34 -10.63 -7.76 26.25
CA ALA A 34 -9.36 -8.45 26.15
C ALA A 34 -9.07 -8.68 24.67
N SER A 35 -7.86 -8.31 24.21
CA SER A 35 -7.41 -8.61 22.85
C SER A 35 -7.78 -10.06 22.53
N ALA A 36 -8.60 -10.26 21.49
CA ALA A 36 -8.93 -11.61 21.01
C ALA A 36 -7.70 -12.35 20.45
N TYR A 37 -6.59 -11.62 20.27
CA TYR A 37 -5.32 -12.09 19.75
C TYR A 37 -4.34 -12.45 20.88
N PRO A 38 -3.47 -13.47 20.69
CA PRO A 38 -2.46 -13.85 21.67
C PRO A 38 -1.58 -12.67 22.10
N PRO A 39 -1.26 -12.53 23.39
CA PRO A 39 -0.34 -11.50 23.87
C PRO A 39 1.01 -11.56 23.14
N GLY A 40 1.46 -10.41 22.63
CA GLY A 40 2.72 -10.29 21.89
C GLY A 40 2.64 -10.55 20.39
N SER A 41 1.51 -11.02 19.87
CA SER A 41 1.25 -11.11 18.41
C SER A 41 1.35 -9.74 17.73
N PRO A 42 1.72 -9.67 16.43
CA PRO A 42 1.62 -8.45 15.65
C PRO A 42 0.22 -7.82 15.69
N GLU A 43 -0.85 -8.62 15.68
CA GLU A 43 -2.23 -8.12 15.76
C GLU A 43 -2.55 -7.50 17.11
N ALA A 44 -2.09 -8.09 18.21
CA ALA A 44 -2.24 -7.49 19.54
C ALA A 44 -1.47 -6.16 19.65
N GLN A 45 -0.26 -6.11 19.07
CA GLN A 45 0.55 -4.87 19.01
C GLN A 45 -0.16 -3.79 18.19
N LEU A 46 -0.61 -4.13 16.98
CA LEU A 46 -1.37 -3.23 16.11
C LEU A 46 -2.68 -2.76 16.75
N GLY A 47 -3.39 -3.65 17.46
CA GLY A 47 -4.60 -3.32 18.21
C GLY A 47 -4.34 -2.31 19.34
N THR A 48 -3.22 -2.47 20.05
CA THR A 48 -2.76 -1.53 21.07
C THR A 48 -2.44 -0.17 20.46
N THR A 49 -1.55 -0.14 19.45
CA THR A 49 -1.18 1.09 18.75
C THR A 49 -2.38 1.80 18.12
N ARG A 50 -3.34 1.04 17.55
CA ARG A 50 -4.59 1.61 17.02
C ARG A 50 -5.42 2.30 18.10
N THR A 51 -5.48 1.74 19.31
CA THR A 51 -6.20 2.32 20.44
C THR A 51 -5.55 3.63 20.89
N GLU A 52 -4.23 3.67 20.96
CA GLU A 52 -3.47 4.88 21.28
C GLU A 52 -3.66 5.97 20.23
N LEU A 53 -3.63 5.61 18.94
CA LEU A 53 -3.92 6.53 17.84
C LEU A 53 -5.32 7.14 17.97
N ILE A 54 -6.33 6.35 18.33
CA ILE A 54 -7.69 6.87 18.57
C ILE A 54 -7.69 7.92 19.69
N ALA A 55 -6.93 7.70 20.77
CA ALA A 55 -6.83 8.63 21.89
C ALA A 55 -6.17 9.96 21.49
N LEU A 56 -5.31 9.99 20.46
CA LEU A 56 -4.69 11.23 19.97
C LEU A 56 -5.71 12.22 19.39
N ARG A 57 -6.90 11.77 18.97
CA ARG A 57 -7.88 12.59 18.23
C ARG A 57 -8.25 13.90 18.93
N GLY A 58 -8.40 13.88 20.25
CA GLY A 58 -8.75 15.07 21.05
C GLY A 58 -7.62 16.10 21.13
N SER A 59 -6.38 15.69 20.87
CA SER A 59 -5.19 16.55 20.93
C SER A 59 -4.83 17.23 19.61
N LEU A 60 -5.55 16.91 18.53
CA LEU A 60 -5.30 17.41 17.17
C LEU A 60 -6.10 18.68 16.89
N THR A 61 -5.39 19.75 16.59
CA THR A 61 -5.94 21.09 16.36
C THR A 61 -6.43 21.24 14.92
N THR A 62 -5.72 20.69 13.94
CA THR A 62 -6.07 20.86 12.52
C THR A 62 -7.15 19.85 12.05
N PRO A 63 -8.11 20.28 11.21
CA PRO A 63 -9.07 19.36 10.60
C PRO A 63 -8.40 18.28 9.72
N SER A 64 -7.32 18.66 9.03
CA SER A 64 -6.50 17.76 8.19
C SER A 64 -5.90 16.62 9.02
N ALA A 65 -5.21 16.93 10.13
CA ALA A 65 -4.67 15.90 11.01
C ALA A 65 -5.76 14.94 11.53
N ARG A 66 -6.92 15.47 11.94
CA ARG A 66 -8.05 14.64 12.42
C ARG A 66 -8.59 13.72 11.33
N LEU A 67 -8.69 14.21 10.09
CA LEU A 67 -9.11 13.40 8.95
C LEU A 67 -8.13 12.27 8.68
N TRP A 68 -6.83 12.58 8.60
CA TRP A 68 -5.80 11.59 8.30
C TRP A 68 -5.63 10.56 9.40
N LEU A 69 -5.71 10.97 10.67
CA LEU A 69 -5.75 10.05 11.80
C LEU A 69 -6.89 9.05 11.66
N SER A 70 -8.12 9.54 11.39
CA SER A 70 -9.29 8.67 11.23
C SER A 70 -9.11 7.67 10.08
N ARG A 71 -8.49 8.09 8.98
CA ARG A 71 -8.19 7.22 7.83
C ARG A 71 -7.10 6.20 8.14
N SER A 72 -6.07 6.58 8.90
CA SER A 72 -5.03 5.65 9.33
C SER A 72 -5.57 4.59 10.30
N VAL A 73 -6.37 4.99 11.29
CA VAL A 73 -7.02 4.08 12.24
C VAL A 73 -7.95 3.08 11.53
N ALA A 74 -8.67 3.52 10.50
CA ALA A 74 -9.50 2.64 9.68
C ALA A 74 -8.65 1.62 8.90
N SER A 75 -7.56 2.08 8.26
CA SER A 75 -6.65 1.19 7.52
C SER A 75 -5.95 0.17 8.43
N LEU A 76 -5.55 0.55 9.65
CA LEU A 76 -5.05 -0.41 10.63
C LEU A 76 -6.11 -1.42 11.04
N GLY A 77 -7.36 -0.98 11.22
CA GLY A 77 -8.49 -1.88 11.53
C GLY A 77 -8.68 -2.95 10.45
N TRP A 78 -8.65 -2.55 9.17
CA TRP A 78 -8.73 -3.51 8.06
C TRP A 78 -7.57 -4.50 8.04
N SER A 79 -6.38 -4.09 8.47
CA SER A 79 -5.25 -5.02 8.60
C SER A 79 -5.43 -5.97 9.77
N ILE A 80 -5.87 -5.50 10.95
CA ILE A 80 -6.04 -6.32 12.16
C ILE A 80 -7.14 -7.38 11.99
N ASP A 81 -8.26 -7.00 11.37
CA ASP A 81 -9.44 -7.86 11.22
C ASP A 81 -9.40 -8.73 9.95
N ALA A 82 -8.29 -8.74 9.21
CA ALA A 82 -8.18 -9.51 7.97
C ALA A 82 -7.68 -10.92 8.18
N ASP A 83 -8.17 -11.86 7.37
CA ASP A 83 -7.79 -13.28 7.35
C ASP A 83 -6.32 -13.54 6.87
N CYS A 84 -5.48 -12.50 6.80
CA CYS A 84 -4.10 -12.60 6.31
C CYS A 84 -3.04 -12.83 7.38
N TRP A 85 -3.45 -12.94 8.65
CA TRP A 85 -2.60 -13.41 9.73
C TRP A 85 -2.80 -14.90 9.95
N ALA A 86 -1.76 -15.70 9.73
CA ALA A 86 -1.80 -17.15 9.91
C ALA A 86 -1.40 -17.56 11.33
N SER A 87 -1.75 -18.79 11.70
CA SER A 87 -1.25 -19.47 12.92
C SER A 87 -1.48 -18.65 14.19
N GLU A 88 -2.74 -18.25 14.42
CA GLU A 88 -3.16 -17.51 15.62
C GLU A 88 -2.43 -16.16 15.81
N GLY A 89 -1.97 -15.54 14.72
CA GLY A 89 -1.28 -14.25 14.79
C GLY A 89 0.19 -14.32 15.19
N GLN A 90 0.86 -15.44 14.92
CA GLN A 90 2.31 -15.50 15.10
C GLN A 90 3.06 -15.03 13.84
N TRP A 91 2.48 -15.21 12.65
CA TRP A 91 3.09 -14.86 11.37
C TRP A 91 2.06 -14.46 10.32
N PRO A 92 2.32 -13.46 9.47
CA PRO A 92 1.51 -13.21 8.28
C PRO A 92 1.69 -14.33 7.24
N ASP A 93 0.61 -14.77 6.59
CA ASP A 93 0.65 -15.80 5.53
C ASP A 93 1.34 -15.28 4.25
N GLY A 94 2.30 -16.00 3.68
CA GLY A 94 3.13 -15.54 2.56
C GLY A 94 2.37 -15.08 1.29
N LEU A 95 1.16 -15.62 1.03
CA LEU A 95 0.33 -15.22 -0.11
C LEU A 95 -0.73 -14.15 0.25
N SER A 96 -1.24 -14.18 1.48
CA SER A 96 -2.36 -13.34 1.93
C SER A 96 -1.90 -12.06 2.65
N ALA A 97 -0.71 -12.09 3.27
CA ALA A 97 -0.11 -11.01 4.05
C ALA A 97 0.08 -9.71 3.29
N GLY A 98 0.17 -9.78 1.96
CA GLY A 98 0.26 -8.59 1.12
C GLY A 98 -0.86 -7.58 1.43
N ARG A 99 -2.10 -8.06 1.67
CA ARG A 99 -3.23 -7.17 1.98
C ARG A 99 -3.09 -6.51 3.36
N CYS A 100 -2.71 -7.28 4.38
CA CYS A 100 -2.45 -6.80 5.73
C CYS A 100 -1.35 -5.73 5.72
N TRP A 101 -0.23 -6.02 5.06
CA TRP A 101 0.91 -5.12 4.99
C TRP A 101 0.64 -3.85 4.20
N GLN A 102 -0.15 -3.91 3.12
CA GLN A 102 -0.56 -2.71 2.40
C GLN A 102 -1.41 -1.78 3.28
N GLY A 103 -2.36 -2.32 4.06
CA GLY A 103 -3.14 -1.51 4.99
C GLY A 103 -2.27 -0.81 6.04
N ILE A 104 -1.28 -1.51 6.60
CA ILE A 104 -0.31 -0.95 7.56
C ILE A 104 0.58 0.10 6.90
N ARG A 105 1.11 -0.18 5.70
CA ARG A 105 1.92 0.77 4.92
C ARG A 105 1.15 2.07 4.66
N VAL A 106 -0.09 1.95 4.21
CA VAL A 106 -0.97 3.09 3.96
C VAL A 106 -1.23 3.89 5.23
N ALA A 107 -1.49 3.21 6.36
CA ALA A 107 -1.66 3.88 7.65
C ALA A 107 -0.38 4.64 8.06
N LEU A 108 0.79 4.00 7.95
CA LEU A 108 2.08 4.57 8.31
C LEU A 108 2.40 5.82 7.48
N HIS A 109 2.24 5.75 6.15
CA HIS A 109 2.45 6.91 5.30
C HIS A 109 1.50 8.07 5.64
N ARG A 110 0.23 7.77 5.91
CA ARG A 110 -0.75 8.81 6.29
C ARG A 110 -0.39 9.48 7.61
N LEU A 111 0.05 8.69 8.59
CA LEU A 111 0.51 9.22 9.88
C LEU A 111 1.77 10.09 9.70
N ALA A 112 2.71 9.65 8.88
CA ALA A 112 4.01 10.29 8.73
C ALA A 112 4.03 11.51 7.78
N ALA A 113 3.14 11.56 6.77
CA ALA A 113 3.31 12.51 5.66
C ALA A 113 2.03 13.09 5.04
N ALA A 114 0.83 12.62 5.38
CA ALA A 114 -0.38 13.10 4.70
C ALA A 114 -0.91 14.45 5.22
N ASP A 115 -0.57 14.82 6.46
CA ASP A 115 -0.95 16.11 7.00
C ASP A 115 0.10 17.19 6.67
N ALA A 116 -0.28 18.17 5.85
CA ALA A 116 0.58 19.26 5.43
C ALA A 116 1.10 20.12 6.61
N SER A 117 0.39 20.13 7.74
CA SER A 117 0.81 20.86 8.94
C SER A 117 1.95 20.19 9.71
N GLY A 118 2.17 18.88 9.47
CA GLY A 118 3.11 18.05 10.23
C GLY A 118 2.65 17.72 11.66
N GLU A 119 1.52 18.25 12.13
CA GLU A 119 0.98 18.03 13.47
C GLU A 119 0.76 16.54 13.75
N LEU A 120 0.12 15.84 12.81
CA LEU A 120 -0.17 14.42 12.96
C LEU A 120 1.12 13.60 13.08
N ALA A 121 2.09 13.87 12.20
CA ALA A 121 3.37 13.15 12.17
C ALA A 121 4.14 13.34 13.48
N ALA A 122 4.16 14.57 14.02
CA ALA A 122 4.83 14.86 15.28
C ALA A 122 4.16 14.16 16.47
N LYS A 123 2.82 14.17 16.54
CA LYS A 123 2.08 13.59 17.68
C LYS A 123 1.98 12.07 17.63
N ALA A 124 1.90 11.49 16.44
CA ALA A 124 1.82 10.04 16.23
C ALA A 124 3.20 9.38 16.09
N HIS A 125 4.30 10.12 16.24
CA HIS A 125 5.66 9.60 16.07
C HIS A 125 5.96 8.35 16.92
N PRO A 126 5.56 8.27 18.21
CA PRO A 126 5.75 7.05 18.99
C PRO A 126 5.04 5.84 18.36
N GLN A 127 3.78 6.00 17.95
CA GLN A 127 2.99 4.93 17.32
C GLN A 127 3.53 4.52 15.95
N ILE A 128 4.09 5.47 15.19
CA ILE A 128 4.81 5.18 13.94
C ILE A 128 6.00 4.25 14.23
N LEU A 129 6.83 4.59 15.24
CA LEU A 129 7.99 3.77 15.59
C LEU A 129 7.59 2.39 16.11
N GLU A 130 6.52 2.26 16.88
CA GLU A 130 6.00 0.97 17.32
C GLU A 130 5.65 0.06 16.14
N ILE A 131 4.90 0.58 15.16
CA ILE A 131 4.53 -0.17 13.96
C ILE A 131 5.78 -0.63 13.19
N VAL A 132 6.77 0.25 13.03
CA VAL A 132 7.99 -0.09 12.29
C VAL A 132 8.86 -1.08 13.06
N ASN A 133 8.99 -0.92 14.37
CA ASN A 133 9.77 -1.83 15.22
C ASN A 133 9.13 -3.22 15.32
N MET A 134 7.80 -3.32 15.28
CA MET A 134 7.11 -4.60 15.16
C MET A 134 7.54 -5.35 13.90
N VAL A 135 7.56 -4.67 12.74
CA VAL A 135 8.00 -5.31 11.47
C VAL A 135 9.50 -5.60 11.47
N LYS A 136 10.31 -4.74 12.08
CA LYS A 136 11.73 -5.01 12.33
C LYS A 136 11.92 -6.32 13.09
N GLY A 137 11.18 -6.54 14.19
CA GLY A 137 11.28 -7.78 14.97
C GLY A 137 10.92 -9.03 14.16
N LEU A 138 9.95 -8.92 13.24
CA LEU A 138 9.63 -10.00 12.30
C LEU A 138 10.78 -10.26 11.32
N ALA A 139 11.41 -9.21 10.79
CA ALA A 139 12.56 -9.31 9.91
C ALA A 139 13.79 -9.93 10.62
N GLU A 140 14.08 -9.51 11.84
CA GLU A 140 15.17 -10.06 12.67
C GLU A 140 14.93 -11.54 12.98
N THR A 141 13.69 -11.91 13.29
CA THR A 141 13.37 -13.32 13.53
C THR A 141 13.54 -14.14 12.25
N ALA A 142 13.10 -13.62 11.10
CA ALA A 142 13.35 -14.21 9.79
C ALA A 142 14.86 -14.39 9.49
N SER A 143 15.69 -13.40 9.82
CA SER A 143 17.16 -13.50 9.68
C SER A 143 17.74 -14.61 10.57
N SER A 144 17.29 -14.68 11.82
CA SER A 144 17.71 -15.72 12.77
C SER A 144 17.35 -17.11 12.27
N MET A 145 16.13 -17.31 11.81
CA MET A 145 15.70 -18.58 11.24
C MET A 145 16.46 -18.92 9.94
N ALA A 146 16.72 -17.95 9.05
CA ALA A 146 17.54 -18.16 7.86
C ALA A 146 18.99 -18.52 8.19
N SER A 147 19.53 -17.95 9.27
CA SER A 147 20.88 -18.29 9.75
C SER A 147 20.97 -19.73 10.25
N SER A 148 19.88 -20.29 10.82
CA SER A 148 19.85 -21.67 11.30
C SER A 148 19.93 -22.71 10.16
N PHE A 149 19.47 -22.36 8.95
CA PHE A 149 19.60 -23.20 7.76
C PHE A 149 21.00 -23.24 7.14
N ARG A 150 21.93 -22.35 7.56
CA ARG A 150 23.25 -22.18 6.95
C ARG A 150 24.20 -23.37 7.07
N PHE A 151 23.83 -24.44 7.78
CA PHE A 151 24.82 -25.45 8.12
C PHE A 151 24.62 -26.86 7.58
N LEU A 152 23.54 -27.25 6.90
CA LEU A 152 23.47 -28.65 6.44
C LEU A 152 22.83 -28.99 5.08
N GLN A 153 22.02 -28.17 4.37
CA GLN A 153 21.20 -28.76 3.28
C GLN A 153 20.86 -27.93 2.01
N ASP A 154 21.24 -26.65 1.83
CA ASP A 154 20.86 -25.88 0.61
C ASP A 154 21.95 -24.87 0.13
N PRO A 155 22.42 -24.96 -1.15
CA PRO A 155 23.30 -23.96 -1.78
C PRO A 155 22.78 -22.51 -1.77
N GLY A 156 21.46 -22.29 -1.72
CA GLY A 156 20.85 -20.95 -1.73
C GLY A 156 20.76 -20.25 -0.36
N GLY A 157 21.00 -20.98 0.74
CA GLY A 157 20.76 -20.48 2.11
C GLY A 157 21.64 -19.30 2.51
N PHE A 158 22.91 -19.27 2.06
CA PHE A 158 23.82 -18.16 2.35
C PHE A 158 23.36 -16.86 1.70
N ALA A 159 23.05 -16.89 0.39
CA ALA A 159 22.61 -15.72 -0.36
C ALA A 159 21.32 -15.13 0.24
N ARG A 160 20.36 -15.98 0.62
CA ARG A 160 19.10 -15.56 1.27
C ARG A 160 19.34 -14.79 2.56
N TRP A 161 20.11 -15.35 3.50
CA TRP A 161 20.43 -14.65 4.75
C TRP A 161 21.14 -13.33 4.50
N TRP A 162 22.05 -13.29 3.51
CA TRP A 162 22.76 -12.05 3.20
C TRP A 162 21.81 -10.97 2.72
N SER A 163 20.86 -11.30 1.84
CA SER A 163 19.83 -10.35 1.41
C SER A 163 18.91 -9.90 2.54
N ILE A 164 18.50 -10.81 3.44
CA ILE A 164 17.70 -10.45 4.62
C ILE A 164 18.47 -9.47 5.51
N GLN A 165 19.74 -9.77 5.81
CA GLN A 165 20.59 -8.92 6.64
C GLN A 165 20.84 -7.56 5.98
N HIS A 166 21.06 -7.53 4.67
CA HIS A 166 21.23 -6.29 3.92
C HIS A 166 20.00 -5.38 4.02
N ASP A 167 18.81 -5.95 3.83
CA ASP A 167 17.55 -5.20 3.95
C ASP A 167 17.36 -4.69 5.40
N ILE A 168 17.68 -5.48 6.43
CA ILE A 168 17.64 -5.02 7.84
C ILE A 168 18.61 -3.85 8.07
N ASP A 169 19.85 -3.95 7.59
CA ASP A 169 20.86 -2.90 7.74
C ASP A 169 20.44 -1.59 7.04
N LEU A 170 19.78 -1.68 5.88
CA LEU A 170 19.18 -0.52 5.22
C LEU A 170 18.03 0.06 6.03
N GLY A 171 17.16 -0.81 6.55
CA GLY A 171 16.05 -0.42 7.41
C GLY A 171 16.50 0.35 8.64
N ASP A 172 17.57 -0.09 9.31
CA ASP A 172 18.13 0.58 10.49
C ASP A 172 18.64 1.99 10.16
N ARG A 173 19.30 2.16 9.02
CA ARG A 173 19.75 3.47 8.55
C ARG A 173 18.57 4.37 8.22
N HIS A 174 17.56 3.83 7.54
CA HIS A 174 16.39 4.58 7.17
C HIS A 174 15.49 4.90 8.36
N LEU A 175 15.49 4.12 9.44
CA LEU A 175 14.61 4.38 10.59
C LEU A 175 14.93 5.73 11.24
N LEU A 176 16.19 6.14 11.19
CA LEU A 176 16.67 7.43 11.67
C LEU A 176 16.33 8.60 10.74
N LEU A 177 16.03 8.34 9.47
CA LEU A 177 15.79 9.35 8.44
C LEU A 177 14.29 9.47 8.10
N ASP A 178 13.65 8.34 7.84
CA ASP A 178 12.25 8.21 7.47
C ASP A 178 11.75 6.78 7.75
N ALA A 179 10.88 6.66 8.74
CA ALA A 179 10.28 5.40 9.19
C ALA A 179 9.54 4.64 8.08
N ARG A 180 9.07 5.32 7.02
CA ARG A 180 8.38 4.67 5.88
C ARG A 180 9.32 3.80 5.06
N TRP A 181 10.53 4.30 4.82
CA TRP A 181 11.55 3.57 4.07
C TRP A 181 12.02 2.37 4.88
N ALA A 182 12.27 2.59 6.17
CA ALA A 182 12.65 1.53 7.10
C ALA A 182 11.63 0.39 7.13
N PHE A 183 10.35 0.75 7.24
CA PHE A 183 9.25 -0.23 7.20
C PHE A 183 9.29 -1.10 5.94
N ASN A 184 9.53 -0.50 4.77
CA ASN A 184 9.60 -1.24 3.51
C ASN A 184 10.81 -2.17 3.41
N ASP A 185 11.96 -1.74 3.93
CA ASP A 185 13.16 -2.57 4.03
C ASP A 185 12.92 -3.77 4.94
N TYR A 186 12.33 -3.57 6.13
CA TYR A 186 11.99 -4.68 7.02
C TYR A 186 10.94 -5.61 6.42
N LEU A 187 9.96 -5.09 5.67
CA LEU A 187 9.01 -5.93 4.94
C LEU A 187 9.69 -6.76 3.84
N ARG A 188 10.67 -6.20 3.12
CA ARG A 188 11.48 -6.96 2.14
C ARG A 188 12.25 -8.07 2.84
N ALA A 189 12.93 -7.75 3.94
CA ALA A 189 13.67 -8.71 4.75
C ALA A 189 12.78 -9.87 5.21
N TRP A 190 11.61 -9.56 5.77
CA TRP A 190 10.63 -10.56 6.21
C TRP A 190 10.06 -11.37 5.03
N GLY A 191 9.69 -10.72 3.92
CA GLY A 191 9.09 -11.39 2.76
C GLY A 191 10.00 -12.45 2.12
N ARG A 192 11.33 -12.25 2.16
CA ARG A 192 12.30 -13.24 1.67
C ARG A 192 12.29 -14.54 2.49
N TRP A 193 11.79 -14.50 3.72
CA TRP A 193 11.63 -15.69 4.56
C TRP A 193 10.33 -16.44 4.30
N GLY A 194 9.20 -15.75 4.12
CA GLY A 194 7.90 -16.37 3.87
C GLY A 194 7.83 -17.22 2.59
N ASN A 195 8.80 -17.06 1.67
CA ASN A 195 8.97 -17.87 0.48
C ASN A 195 9.84 -19.13 0.72
N THR A 196 9.55 -19.89 1.79
CA THR A 196 10.33 -21.07 2.23
C THR A 196 9.77 -22.41 1.75
N SER A 197 8.66 -22.46 1.02
CA SER A 197 8.35 -23.64 0.19
C SER A 197 9.24 -23.62 -1.05
N LEU A 198 10.17 -24.57 -1.15
CA LEU A 198 11.15 -24.73 -2.24
C LEU A 198 10.54 -25.15 -3.59
N ASP A 199 9.39 -24.58 -3.95
CA ASP A 199 8.75 -24.63 -5.28
C ASP A 199 8.44 -23.21 -5.79
N TYR A 200 9.25 -22.20 -5.42
CA TYR A 200 9.24 -20.95 -6.16
C TYR A 200 10.41 -20.95 -7.15
N PRO A 201 10.14 -20.99 -8.48
CA PRO A 201 11.08 -20.38 -9.41
C PRO A 201 11.39 -18.95 -8.91
N PRO A 202 12.58 -18.39 -9.20
CA PRO A 202 12.83 -16.97 -8.91
C PRO A 202 11.62 -16.16 -9.36
N ILE A 203 11.16 -15.19 -8.55
CA ILE A 203 10.07 -14.28 -8.93
C ILE A 203 10.42 -13.79 -10.34
N ALA A 204 9.74 -14.35 -11.33
CA ALA A 204 10.18 -14.22 -12.69
C ALA A 204 9.78 -12.82 -13.10
N THR A 205 10.77 -11.97 -13.34
CA THR A 205 10.51 -10.64 -13.88
C THR A 205 9.76 -10.82 -15.19
N ALA A 206 8.49 -10.44 -15.16
CA ALA A 206 7.61 -10.52 -16.31
C ALA A 206 7.99 -9.46 -17.33
N PHE A 207 8.37 -8.28 -16.87
CA PHE A 207 8.86 -7.16 -17.66
C PHE A 207 9.47 -6.08 -16.75
N GLY A 208 10.16 -5.11 -17.35
CA GLY A 208 10.65 -3.92 -16.66
C GLY A 208 11.79 -4.19 -15.68
N ALA A 209 12.09 -3.20 -14.84
CA ALA A 209 13.13 -3.27 -13.81
C ALA A 209 12.85 -2.28 -12.68
N GLU A 210 13.43 -2.51 -11.50
CA GLU A 210 13.31 -1.63 -10.32
C GLU A 210 14.06 -0.29 -10.46
N THR A 211 14.45 0.10 -11.67
CA THR A 211 15.18 1.35 -11.90
C THR A 211 14.21 2.52 -11.95
N VAL A 212 14.33 3.43 -10.98
CA VAL A 212 13.59 4.70 -10.96
C VAL A 212 14.08 5.60 -12.08
N GLN A 213 13.15 6.00 -12.95
CA GLN A 213 13.44 6.85 -14.09
C GLN A 213 13.57 8.32 -13.67
N PRO A 214 14.32 9.14 -14.43
CA PRO A 214 14.77 10.44 -13.94
C PRO A 214 13.71 11.54 -13.99
N LYS A 215 12.63 11.39 -14.78
CA LYS A 215 11.67 12.47 -15.03
C LYS A 215 10.35 12.21 -14.34
N VAL A 216 9.78 13.29 -13.79
CA VAL A 216 8.43 13.28 -13.23
C VAL A 216 7.47 13.62 -14.35
N ASP A 217 6.45 12.80 -14.51
CA ASP A 217 5.27 13.12 -15.29
C ASP A 217 4.00 12.93 -14.43
N SER A 218 2.86 13.37 -14.95
CA SER A 218 1.61 13.36 -14.21
C SER A 218 0.38 13.22 -15.09
N ASN A 219 -0.58 12.43 -14.59
CA ASN A 219 -1.90 12.31 -15.18
C ASN A 219 -2.98 12.79 -14.20
N PRO A 220 -3.95 13.61 -14.65
CA PRO A 220 -5.09 13.96 -13.83
C PRO A 220 -5.97 12.73 -13.57
N ALA A 221 -6.81 12.81 -12.53
CA ALA A 221 -7.82 11.80 -12.25
C ALA A 221 -8.71 11.56 -13.49
N GLY A 222 -9.08 10.32 -13.75
CA GLY A 222 -9.91 9.94 -14.89
C GLY A 222 -9.19 9.86 -16.24
N SER A 223 -7.87 10.12 -16.28
CA SER A 223 -7.05 9.95 -17.49
C SER A 223 -6.10 8.76 -17.34
N ALA A 224 -6.13 7.87 -18.33
CA ALA A 224 -5.26 6.71 -18.38
C ALA A 224 -4.12 6.89 -19.41
N GLU A 225 -2.96 6.35 -19.09
CA GLU A 225 -1.81 6.28 -20.00
C GLU A 225 -1.20 4.89 -19.96
N ALA A 226 -0.84 4.39 -21.15
CA ALA A 226 -0.24 3.08 -21.35
C ALA A 226 1.21 3.19 -21.82
N PHE A 227 2.07 2.35 -21.26
CA PHE A 227 3.51 2.32 -21.52
C PHE A 227 3.90 0.96 -22.12
N GLN A 228 4.59 0.99 -23.25
CA GLN A 228 5.03 -0.22 -23.94
C GLN A 228 6.10 -0.96 -23.12
N VAL A 229 5.93 -2.26 -22.96
CA VAL A 229 6.87 -3.17 -22.30
C VAL A 229 7.10 -4.43 -23.13
N GLY A 230 8.31 -4.98 -23.05
CA GLY A 230 8.62 -6.31 -23.58
C GLY A 230 8.54 -7.35 -22.47
N ALA A 231 7.80 -8.44 -22.70
CA ALA A 231 7.72 -9.54 -21.75
C ALA A 231 9.01 -10.37 -21.76
N THR A 232 9.57 -10.61 -20.58
CA THR A 232 10.69 -11.54 -20.35
C THR A 232 10.24 -12.82 -19.65
N GLY A 233 9.15 -12.74 -18.88
CA GLY A 233 8.53 -13.88 -18.20
C GLY A 233 7.32 -14.44 -18.96
N SER A 234 6.85 -15.61 -18.54
CA SER A 234 5.70 -16.31 -19.13
C SER A 234 4.38 -16.08 -18.37
N ALA A 235 4.42 -15.36 -17.24
CA ALA A 235 3.24 -15.05 -16.45
C ALA A 235 3.42 -13.73 -15.67
N LEU A 236 2.29 -13.16 -15.24
CA LEU A 236 2.20 -11.94 -14.43
C LEU A 236 1.08 -12.08 -13.40
N SER A 237 1.36 -11.73 -12.15
CA SER A 237 0.36 -11.62 -11.07
C SER A 237 0.44 -10.30 -10.30
N ARG A 238 1.52 -9.52 -10.49
CA ARG A 238 1.77 -8.26 -9.79
C ARG A 238 2.39 -7.23 -10.72
N ILE A 239 1.89 -6.00 -10.65
CA ILE A 239 2.47 -4.82 -11.32
C ILE A 239 2.95 -3.87 -10.22
N ASN A 240 4.25 -3.59 -10.19
CA ASN A 240 4.87 -2.73 -9.19
C ASN A 240 5.25 -1.40 -9.84
N ILE A 241 4.64 -0.31 -9.38
CA ILE A 241 4.80 1.03 -9.96
C ILE A 241 5.34 1.97 -8.89
N TYR A 242 6.38 2.73 -9.22
CA TYR A 242 6.84 3.80 -8.36
C TYR A 242 5.96 5.04 -8.54
N VAL A 243 5.34 5.49 -7.45
CA VAL A 243 4.55 6.72 -7.42
C VAL A 243 5.42 7.83 -6.89
N ASP A 244 5.53 8.93 -7.64
CA ASP A 244 6.44 10.03 -7.35
C ASP A 244 6.03 10.83 -6.09
N PRO A 245 6.98 11.36 -5.30
CA PRO A 245 6.68 12.30 -4.23
C PRO A 245 5.82 13.50 -4.70
N GLY A 246 4.76 13.79 -3.97
CA GLY A 246 3.82 14.87 -4.31
C GLY A 246 2.65 14.44 -5.20
N SER A 247 2.51 13.14 -5.50
CA SER A 247 1.26 12.58 -6.00
C SER A 247 0.13 12.80 -5.00
N THR A 248 -1.02 13.30 -5.47
CA THR A 248 -2.23 13.46 -4.66
C THR A 248 -3.24 12.33 -4.89
N ALA A 249 -2.91 11.40 -5.79
CA ALA A 249 -3.69 10.22 -6.07
C ALA A 249 -3.95 9.39 -4.79
N THR A 250 -5.19 8.96 -4.63
CA THR A 250 -5.68 8.19 -3.48
C THR A 250 -5.75 6.69 -3.77
N SER A 251 -5.72 6.32 -5.05
CA SER A 251 -5.64 4.93 -5.52
C SER A 251 -4.98 4.90 -6.90
N LEU A 252 -4.42 3.74 -7.22
CA LEU A 252 -3.82 3.45 -8.51
C LEU A 252 -4.50 2.20 -9.08
N VAL A 253 -5.07 2.35 -10.26
CA VAL A 253 -5.45 1.24 -11.12
C VAL A 253 -4.28 0.97 -12.05
N ALA A 254 -3.83 -0.27 -12.10
CA ALA A 254 -2.88 -0.72 -13.10
C ALA A 254 -3.44 -1.93 -13.85
N GLY A 255 -3.13 -2.00 -15.14
CA GLY A 255 -3.56 -3.09 -15.98
C GLY A 255 -2.55 -3.38 -17.08
N ILE A 256 -2.69 -4.58 -17.64
CA ILE A 256 -1.91 -5.04 -18.77
C ILE A 256 -2.85 -5.22 -19.97
N TYR A 257 -2.43 -4.67 -21.09
CA TYR A 257 -3.08 -4.78 -22.39
C TYR A 257 -2.20 -5.58 -23.35
N ALA A 258 -2.84 -6.33 -24.23
CA ALA A 258 -2.20 -6.87 -25.42
C ALA A 258 -1.72 -5.74 -26.34
N ASP A 259 -0.71 -6.01 -27.16
CA ASP A 259 -0.38 -5.13 -28.28
C ASP A 259 -1.46 -5.26 -29.38
N GLY A 260 -2.04 -4.12 -29.76
CA GLY A 260 -3.01 -3.97 -30.84
C GLY A 260 -2.42 -3.16 -31.98
N GLU A 261 -1.40 -3.72 -32.66
CA GLU A 261 -0.73 -3.12 -33.82
C GLU A 261 0.11 -1.87 -33.47
N GLY A 262 0.98 -1.97 -32.46
CA GLY A 262 1.87 -0.87 -32.05
C GLY A 262 1.21 0.15 -31.12
N GLY A 263 0.07 -0.20 -30.56
CA GLY A 263 -0.61 0.52 -29.47
C GLY A 263 -1.24 -0.46 -28.47
N PRO A 264 -1.70 0.01 -27.31
CA PRO A 264 -2.52 -0.82 -26.41
C PRO A 264 -3.80 -1.31 -27.12
N GLY A 265 -4.12 -2.59 -26.97
CA GLY A 265 -5.27 -3.26 -27.60
C GLY A 265 -6.33 -3.70 -26.59
N GLN A 266 -6.50 -5.02 -26.44
CA GLN A 266 -7.45 -5.62 -25.50
C GLN A 266 -6.87 -5.66 -24.07
N LEU A 267 -7.67 -5.31 -23.07
CA LEU A 267 -7.30 -5.47 -21.66
C LEU A 267 -7.23 -6.95 -21.30
N LEU A 268 -6.09 -7.39 -20.77
CA LEU A 268 -5.87 -8.76 -20.32
C LEU A 268 -6.19 -8.92 -18.82
N ALA A 269 -5.75 -7.96 -18.00
CA ALA A 269 -6.03 -7.92 -16.57
C ALA A 269 -5.85 -6.51 -16.00
N GLN A 270 -6.62 -6.18 -14.97
CA GLN A 270 -6.42 -4.98 -14.17
C GLN A 270 -6.77 -5.25 -12.70
N ALA A 271 -6.26 -4.40 -11.82
CA ALA A 271 -6.70 -4.29 -10.45
C ALA A 271 -6.40 -2.88 -9.92
N SER A 272 -6.85 -2.60 -8.71
CA SER A 272 -6.54 -1.35 -8.02
C SER A 272 -5.82 -1.61 -6.70
N THR A 273 -5.01 -0.65 -6.28
CA THR A 273 -4.40 -0.61 -4.95
C THR A 273 -4.62 0.80 -4.37
N PRO A 274 -4.97 0.92 -3.08
CA PRO A 274 -5.02 2.23 -2.43
C PRO A 274 -3.61 2.83 -2.38
N LEU A 275 -3.51 4.13 -2.60
CA LEU A 275 -2.27 4.86 -2.44
C LEU A 275 -2.28 5.64 -1.14
N ALA A 276 -1.10 5.75 -0.53
CA ALA A 276 -0.88 6.79 0.45
C ALA A 276 -0.65 8.13 -0.25
N GLN A 277 -1.28 9.19 0.25
CA GLN A 277 -1.06 10.52 -0.29
C GLN A 277 0.39 10.95 -0.04
N GLY A 278 0.99 11.58 -1.04
CA GLY A 278 2.37 12.06 -1.01
C GLY A 278 3.36 11.20 -1.78
N GLY A 279 3.02 9.98 -2.21
CA GLY A 279 3.89 9.12 -3.02
C GLY A 279 5.26 8.82 -2.38
N GLY A 280 6.27 8.59 -3.21
CA GLY A 280 7.67 8.34 -2.83
C GLY A 280 8.06 6.88 -2.68
N ASP A 281 7.24 5.95 -3.17
CA ASP A 281 7.43 4.52 -2.91
C ASP A 281 6.89 3.63 -4.06
N TRP A 282 7.31 2.37 -4.03
CA TRP A 282 6.79 1.30 -4.88
C TRP A 282 5.43 0.80 -4.38
N ASN A 283 4.45 0.80 -5.27
CA ASN A 283 3.09 0.36 -5.02
C ASN A 283 2.79 -0.87 -5.86
N THR A 284 2.37 -1.94 -5.20
CA THR A 284 2.05 -3.22 -5.84
C THR A 284 0.55 -3.30 -6.13
N VAL A 285 0.22 -3.52 -7.39
CA VAL A 285 -1.13 -3.84 -7.86
C VAL A 285 -1.19 -5.35 -8.14
N HIS A 286 -2.00 -6.07 -7.37
CA HIS A 286 -2.20 -7.51 -7.51
C HIS A 286 -3.27 -7.78 -8.57
N VAL A 287 -2.87 -8.25 -9.74
CA VAL A 287 -3.76 -8.51 -10.87
C VAL A 287 -4.08 -10.01 -10.97
N PRO A 288 -5.22 -10.39 -11.58
CA PRO A 288 -5.45 -11.79 -11.95
C PRO A 288 -4.26 -12.37 -12.73
N LYS A 289 -3.87 -13.62 -12.39
CA LYS A 289 -2.74 -14.28 -13.04
C LYS A 289 -2.95 -14.34 -14.54
N THR A 290 -2.04 -13.75 -15.29
CA THR A 290 -2.12 -13.56 -16.74
C THR A 290 -0.95 -14.27 -17.41
N ALA A 291 -1.22 -15.12 -18.39
CA ALA A 291 -0.18 -15.76 -19.19
C ALA A 291 0.42 -14.75 -20.17
N LEU A 292 1.75 -14.73 -20.27
CA LEU A 292 2.51 -13.90 -21.18
C LEU A 292 3.33 -14.76 -22.13
N THR A 293 3.64 -14.21 -23.30
CA THR A 293 4.60 -14.81 -24.24
C THR A 293 5.93 -14.08 -24.11
N PRO A 294 7.02 -14.72 -23.66
CA PRO A 294 8.34 -14.11 -23.63
C PRO A 294 8.74 -13.59 -25.02
N GLY A 295 9.28 -12.37 -25.07
CA GLY A 295 9.63 -11.67 -26.31
C GLY A 295 8.47 -10.90 -26.97
N ALA A 296 7.23 -11.11 -26.54
CA ALA A 296 6.09 -10.35 -27.03
C ALA A 296 5.99 -8.97 -26.37
N THR A 297 5.38 -8.03 -27.10
CA THR A 297 5.09 -6.68 -26.62
C THR A 297 3.74 -6.65 -25.90
N TYR A 298 3.70 -5.93 -24.79
CA TYR A 298 2.50 -5.63 -24.02
C TYR A 298 2.50 -4.15 -23.63
N TRP A 299 1.39 -3.70 -23.05
CA TRP A 299 1.24 -2.33 -22.59
C TRP A 299 0.76 -2.29 -21.15
N ILE A 300 1.47 -1.56 -20.31
CA ILE A 300 1.08 -1.35 -18.91
C ILE A 300 0.38 -0.01 -18.80
N ALA A 301 -0.91 -0.04 -18.46
CA ALA A 301 -1.70 1.15 -18.27
C ALA A 301 -1.80 1.52 -16.79
N ILE A 302 -1.74 2.82 -16.51
CA ILE A 302 -1.95 3.40 -15.19
C ILE A 302 -3.10 4.40 -15.25
N LEU A 303 -3.91 4.41 -14.19
CA LEU A 303 -5.04 5.32 -14.04
C LEU A 303 -5.22 5.64 -12.55
N THR A 304 -5.47 6.90 -12.23
CA THR A 304 -6.16 7.25 -10.98
C THR A 304 -7.65 7.43 -11.31
N PRO A 305 -8.58 6.71 -10.66
CA PRO A 305 -10.01 6.85 -10.91
C PRO A 305 -10.46 8.30 -10.80
N ASP A 306 -11.49 8.68 -11.56
CA ASP A 306 -12.03 10.04 -11.54
C ASP A 306 -12.36 10.50 -10.09
N GLY A 307 -12.02 11.75 -9.78
CA GLY A 307 -12.07 12.31 -8.42
C GLY A 307 -10.97 11.82 -7.46
N GLY A 308 -10.07 10.93 -7.90
CA GLY A 308 -9.06 10.29 -7.06
C GLY A 308 -7.77 11.10 -6.80
N GLY A 309 -7.60 12.27 -7.43
CA GLY A 309 -6.39 13.11 -7.34
C GLY A 309 -5.45 12.93 -8.55
N THR A 310 -4.37 13.72 -8.59
CA THR A 310 -3.38 13.66 -9.68
C THR A 310 -2.33 12.61 -9.37
N LEU A 311 -2.16 11.65 -10.28
CA LEU A 311 -1.05 10.71 -10.21
C LEU A 311 0.21 11.40 -10.69
N ARG A 312 1.28 11.31 -9.90
CA ARG A 312 2.64 11.61 -10.36
C ARG A 312 3.45 10.34 -10.39
N PHE A 313 4.21 10.14 -11.45
CA PHE A 313 4.99 8.93 -11.69
C PHE A 313 6.31 9.29 -12.36
N ARG A 314 7.20 8.29 -12.47
CA ARG A 314 8.55 8.46 -13.01
C ARG A 314 8.72 7.75 -14.33
N ASP A 315 9.15 8.46 -15.37
CA ASP A 315 9.45 7.93 -16.69
C ASP A 315 10.63 8.68 -17.35
N ARG A 316 10.72 8.61 -18.69
CA ARG A 316 11.72 9.34 -19.50
C ARG A 316 11.09 10.40 -20.40
N CYS A 317 9.94 10.97 -20.02
CA CYS A 317 9.29 12.05 -20.74
C CYS A 317 10.18 13.29 -20.89
N CYS A 318 9.72 14.28 -21.65
CA CYS A 318 10.13 15.67 -21.42
C CYS A 318 11.64 15.91 -21.60
N ARG A 319 12.21 15.38 -22.70
CA ARG A 319 13.66 15.34 -23.01
C ARG A 319 14.47 14.37 -22.13
N GLY A 320 13.83 13.44 -21.45
CA GLY A 320 14.45 12.36 -20.67
C GLY A 320 15.07 11.23 -21.51
N GLY A 321 15.00 11.33 -22.85
CA GLY A 321 15.56 10.34 -23.76
C GLY A 321 14.76 9.04 -23.77
N GLY A 322 13.43 9.13 -23.78
CA GLY A 322 12.56 7.96 -23.81
C GLY A 322 12.83 7.06 -25.02
N THR A 323 12.74 5.76 -24.77
CA THR A 323 13.13 4.70 -25.71
C THR A 323 11.95 3.84 -26.16
N SER A 324 10.83 3.87 -25.43
CA SER A 324 9.62 3.09 -25.70
C SER A 324 8.40 4.00 -25.86
N LEU A 325 7.38 3.46 -26.53
CA LEU A 325 6.15 4.20 -26.80
C LEU A 325 5.28 4.33 -25.55
N THR A 326 4.58 5.46 -25.46
CA THR A 326 3.49 5.67 -24.53
C THR A 326 2.26 6.14 -25.29
N ALA A 327 1.07 5.86 -24.77
CA ALA A 327 -0.19 6.18 -25.40
C ALA A 327 -1.21 6.63 -24.36
N MET A 328 -1.76 7.83 -24.53
CA MET A 328 -2.91 8.28 -23.75
C MET A 328 -4.18 7.57 -24.21
N SER A 329 -5.13 7.37 -23.31
CA SER A 329 -6.50 7.01 -23.70
C SER A 329 -7.22 8.24 -24.26
N LEU A 330 -8.06 8.04 -25.29
CA LEU A 330 -9.04 9.05 -25.71
C LEU A 330 -10.21 9.17 -24.71
N GLU A 331 -10.47 8.11 -23.95
CA GLU A 331 -11.51 8.12 -22.93
C GLU A 331 -11.05 8.93 -21.70
N THR A 332 -11.98 9.70 -21.15
CA THR A 332 -11.77 10.56 -19.97
C THR A 332 -12.80 10.22 -18.90
N HIS A 333 -12.65 10.76 -17.69
CA HIS A 333 -13.53 10.46 -16.54
C HIS A 333 -13.57 8.96 -16.19
N LEU A 334 -12.47 8.25 -16.46
CA LEU A 334 -12.37 6.82 -16.21
C LEU A 334 -12.32 6.52 -14.71
N THR A 335 -13.14 5.58 -14.27
CA THR A 335 -13.01 4.96 -12.93
C THR A 335 -12.35 3.59 -12.97
N VAL A 336 -12.25 2.99 -14.16
CA VAL A 336 -11.59 1.70 -14.46
C VAL A 336 -10.89 1.80 -15.81
N LEU A 337 -9.95 0.90 -16.08
CA LEU A 337 -9.31 0.82 -17.40
C LEU A 337 -10.29 0.20 -18.43
N PRO A 338 -10.43 0.77 -19.65
CA PRO A 338 -11.36 0.29 -20.67
C PRO A 338 -11.07 -1.14 -21.14
N ALA A 339 -12.10 -1.93 -21.47
CA ALA A 339 -11.90 -3.30 -21.97
C ALA A 339 -11.13 -3.34 -23.31
N THR A 340 -11.31 -2.30 -24.13
CA THR A 340 -10.57 -2.07 -25.37
C THR A 340 -10.03 -0.65 -25.36
N TRP A 341 -8.75 -0.48 -25.67
CA TRP A 341 -8.14 0.84 -25.63
C TRP A 341 -8.47 1.66 -26.88
N SER A 342 -8.88 2.91 -26.68
CA SER A 342 -8.98 3.90 -27.75
C SER A 342 -7.77 4.82 -27.70
N THR A 343 -6.83 4.64 -28.63
CA THR A 343 -5.54 5.33 -28.60
C THR A 343 -5.67 6.80 -28.94
N GLY A 344 -5.27 7.64 -28.00
CA GLY A 344 -5.13 9.08 -28.18
C GLY A 344 -3.72 9.48 -28.58
N ARG A 345 -3.21 10.55 -27.97
CA ARG A 345 -1.88 11.05 -28.27
C ARG A 345 -0.83 10.01 -27.85
N GLN A 346 0.10 9.72 -28.74
CA GLN A 346 1.25 8.86 -28.49
C GLN A 346 2.54 9.67 -28.35
N PHE A 347 3.47 9.13 -27.56
CA PHE A 347 4.78 9.72 -27.33
C PHE A 347 5.85 8.63 -27.28
N LYS A 348 7.10 9.08 -27.15
CA LYS A 348 8.26 8.21 -26.92
C LYS A 348 8.90 8.56 -25.58
N ASP A 349 8.08 8.49 -24.53
CA ASP A 349 8.41 8.97 -23.18
C ASP A 349 8.71 7.82 -22.20
N GLY A 350 8.52 6.57 -22.63
CA GLY A 350 8.82 5.41 -21.81
C GLY A 350 10.32 5.09 -21.69
N PRO A 351 10.71 4.17 -20.79
CA PRO A 351 9.83 3.34 -19.98
C PRO A 351 9.29 4.08 -18.75
N LEU A 352 8.13 3.63 -18.26
CA LEU A 352 7.66 3.93 -16.90
C LEU A 352 8.59 3.25 -15.88
N THR A 353 8.68 3.82 -14.68
CA THR A 353 9.27 3.16 -13.50
C THR A 353 8.32 2.08 -13.00
N VAL A 354 8.43 0.91 -13.65
CA VAL A 354 7.55 -0.22 -13.43
C VAL A 354 8.28 -1.53 -13.63
N PHE A 355 7.91 -2.55 -12.86
CA PHE A 355 8.26 -3.93 -13.14
C PHE A 355 7.11 -4.88 -12.79
N GLY A 356 7.00 -5.95 -13.55
CA GLY A 356 5.98 -6.98 -13.37
C GLY A 356 6.58 -8.28 -12.84
N THR A 357 5.83 -9.00 -12.04
CA THR A 357 6.25 -10.30 -11.50
C THR A 357 5.10 -11.31 -11.43
N ASP A 358 5.41 -12.60 -11.48
CA ASP A 358 4.49 -13.70 -11.10
C ASP A 358 4.51 -13.99 -9.59
#